data_AF-A0A6M5FA63-F1
#
_entry.id   AF-A0A6M5FA63-F1
#
_cell.length_a   1.000
_cell.length_b   1.000
_cell.length_c   1.000
_cell.angle_alpha   90.00
_cell.angle_beta   90.00
_cell.angle_gamma   90.00
#
_symmetry.space_group_name_H-M   'P 1'
#
loop_
_entity.id
_entity.type
_entity.pdbx_description
1 polymer ?
#
loop_
_entity_poly.entity_id
_entity_poly.type
_entity_poly.pdbx_seq_one_letter_code
_entity_poly.pdbx_strand_id
1 'polypeptide(L)'
;MSWRCNIPFGGHFLSWEESTLPTPYESNDLAKVHQGWARISTPHGTQIISLSVLSAPIDSNRTMPDGSKPRRANTQETFRAAFPLLDEGGKVAIVSHDTWIPYQELAGLDTFLLEHSTDVIAFGPQKTDRLADGSIQQPEQVIDEIVKVYAYYVNLLVKAETRIENQRRTQQYAETAIPDMTELRDAKMCIGYRDIPFAASSGLLHELRQEPLVDLASHGIAGQSYYSRRNATTGARVPGVNKSIYVRESVARKLADINTFLASPEVTKFFGSAVEVYVEEGLRSTDMQSSLYHQLIPNSIRRHNSDLQEDDIHKRRDEIIAKPSTTDNPSPHATGGAIDIRLRIKPSPWTPDFVADSFIDMGHVDGDTGQRNNPDYFEQATPLADEDITARRNRRFLYNLLTAYGFTVNPHEWWHFDYGNQLWAFVQNYQLGEKAVQALFGAVE
;
A
#
# COMPACT_ATOMS: atom_id res chain seq x y z
N MET A 1 -37.36 -32.03 -17.69
CA MET A 1 -38.01 -31.68 -18.97
C MET A 1 -37.44 -30.34 -19.41
N SER A 2 -36.70 -30.26 -20.52
CA SER A 2 -36.23 -28.98 -21.04
C SER A 2 -37.28 -28.37 -21.97
N TRP A 3 -37.65 -27.12 -21.69
CA TRP A 3 -38.48 -26.32 -22.58
C TRP A 3 -37.56 -25.38 -23.35
N ARG A 4 -37.53 -25.50 -24.68
CA ARG A 4 -36.85 -24.55 -25.57
C ARG A 4 -37.88 -23.62 -26.17
N CYS A 5 -37.63 -22.32 -26.09
CA CYS A 5 -38.44 -21.31 -26.77
C CYS A 5 -37.49 -20.36 -27.49
N ASN A 6 -37.82 -20.05 -28.75
CA ASN A 6 -37.02 -19.20 -29.63
C ASN A 6 -37.84 -17.97 -29.99
N ILE A 7 -37.34 -16.78 -29.64
CA ILE A 7 -37.98 -15.52 -30.00
C ILE A 7 -37.02 -14.75 -30.93
N PRO A 8 -37.38 -14.52 -32.20
CA PRO A 8 -36.59 -13.68 -33.09
C PRO A 8 -36.86 -12.20 -32.80
N PHE A 9 -35.82 -11.39 -32.66
CA PHE A 9 -35.93 -9.93 -32.62
C PHE A 9 -34.76 -9.31 -33.41
N GLY A 10 -35.05 -8.64 -34.52
CA GLY A 10 -34.08 -7.78 -35.24
C GLY A 10 -32.73 -8.40 -35.61
N GLY A 11 -32.66 -9.67 -36.04
CA GLY A 11 -31.39 -10.32 -36.42
C GLY A 11 -30.58 -10.93 -35.26
N HIS A 12 -31.15 -10.91 -34.05
CA HIS A 12 -30.61 -11.53 -32.84
C HIS A 12 -31.43 -12.77 -32.48
N PHE A 13 -30.73 -13.83 -32.04
CA PHE A 13 -31.36 -15.10 -31.62
C PHE A 13 -31.21 -15.28 -30.11
N LEU A 14 -32.33 -15.42 -29.41
CA LEU A 14 -32.39 -15.78 -27.99
C LEU A 14 -32.93 -17.21 -27.87
N SER A 15 -32.16 -18.08 -27.21
CA SER A 15 -32.55 -19.45 -26.85
C SER A 15 -32.31 -19.65 -25.36
N TRP A 16 -33.20 -20.36 -24.68
CA TRP A 16 -32.99 -20.76 -23.29
C TRP A 16 -33.36 -22.22 -23.06
N GLU A 17 -32.72 -22.82 -22.05
CA GLU A 17 -33.02 -24.13 -21.52
C GLU A 17 -33.26 -24.03 -20.01
N GLU A 18 -34.33 -24.66 -19.54
CA GLU A 18 -34.63 -24.79 -18.12
C GLU A 18 -34.29 -26.21 -17.66
N SER A 19 -33.53 -26.31 -16.59
CA SER A 19 -33.22 -27.56 -15.91
C SER A 19 -33.50 -27.45 -14.41
N THR A 20 -33.68 -28.58 -13.76
CA THR A 20 -33.97 -28.68 -12.33
C THR A 20 -32.85 -29.43 -11.66
N LEU A 21 -32.27 -28.86 -10.61
CA LEU A 21 -31.26 -29.52 -9.79
C LEU A 21 -31.87 -29.87 -8.41
N PRO A 22 -31.57 -31.06 -7.87
CA PRO A 22 -31.86 -31.36 -6.47
C PRO A 22 -31.10 -30.36 -5.59
N THR A 23 -31.78 -29.65 -4.71
CA THR A 23 -31.10 -28.82 -3.72
C THR A 23 -30.47 -29.73 -2.64
N PRO A 24 -29.26 -29.42 -2.13
CA PRO A 24 -28.63 -30.17 -1.04
C PRO A 24 -29.33 -29.99 0.32
N TYR A 25 -30.51 -29.35 0.35
CA TYR A 25 -31.32 -29.12 1.53
C TYR A 25 -32.53 -30.05 1.46
N GLU A 26 -32.80 -30.80 2.54
CA GLU A 26 -33.76 -31.93 2.66
C GLU A 26 -35.25 -31.59 2.41
N SER A 27 -35.59 -30.49 1.74
CA SER A 27 -36.94 -30.22 1.24
C SER A 27 -37.03 -30.65 -0.23
N ASN A 28 -38.14 -31.27 -0.63
CA ASN A 28 -38.45 -31.73 -2.00
C ASN A 28 -38.52 -30.61 -3.08
N ASP A 29 -37.95 -29.44 -2.83
CA ASP A 29 -37.93 -28.32 -3.76
C ASP A 29 -36.75 -28.47 -4.74
N LEU A 30 -37.05 -28.31 -6.03
CA LEU A 30 -36.04 -28.33 -7.08
C LEU A 30 -35.57 -26.89 -7.34
N ALA A 31 -34.27 -26.63 -7.26
CA ALA A 31 -33.70 -25.37 -7.73
C ALA A 31 -33.90 -25.29 -9.24
N LYS A 32 -34.48 -24.18 -9.71
CA LYS A 32 -34.64 -23.94 -11.15
C LYS A 32 -33.40 -23.24 -11.67
N VAL A 33 -32.74 -23.88 -12.63
CA VAL A 33 -31.60 -23.34 -13.35
C VAL A 33 -32.08 -22.95 -14.74
N HIS A 34 -32.07 -21.65 -15.02
CA HIS A 34 -32.37 -21.11 -16.33
C HIS A 34 -31.05 -20.75 -17.02
N GLN A 35 -30.72 -21.44 -18.10
CA GLN A 35 -29.57 -21.11 -18.93
C GLN A 35 -30.07 -20.46 -20.21
N GLY A 36 -29.68 -19.20 -20.44
CA GLY A 36 -29.99 -18.44 -21.63
C GLY A 36 -28.74 -18.21 -22.46
N TRP A 37 -28.89 -18.26 -23.79
CA TRP A 37 -27.88 -17.86 -24.75
C TRP A 37 -28.47 -16.82 -25.70
N ALA A 38 -27.77 -15.69 -25.84
CA ALA A 38 -28.11 -14.63 -26.77
C ALA A 38 -27.02 -14.53 -27.83
N ARG A 39 -27.37 -14.81 -29.09
CA ARG A 39 -26.51 -14.59 -30.24
C ARG A 39 -26.74 -13.18 -30.76
N ILE A 40 -25.78 -12.30 -30.53
CA ILE A 40 -25.85 -10.88 -30.84
C ILE A 40 -24.99 -10.57 -32.07
N SER A 41 -25.62 -10.18 -33.17
CA SER A 41 -24.93 -9.72 -34.38
C SER A 41 -24.55 -8.24 -34.23
N THR A 42 -23.26 -7.94 -34.19
CA THR A 42 -22.74 -6.56 -34.15
C THR A 42 -22.05 -6.23 -35.48
N PRO A 43 -21.77 -4.94 -35.78
CA PRO A 43 -20.98 -4.55 -36.95
C PRO A 43 -19.56 -5.17 -36.99
N HIS A 44 -19.05 -5.65 -35.86
CA HIS A 44 -17.73 -6.26 -35.71
C HIS A 44 -17.76 -7.80 -35.66
N GLY A 45 -18.93 -8.42 -35.89
CA GLY A 45 -19.09 -9.88 -35.88
C GLY A 45 -20.19 -10.34 -34.92
N THR A 46 -20.43 -11.65 -34.91
CA THR A 46 -21.45 -12.26 -34.04
C THR A 46 -20.86 -12.69 -32.71
N GLN A 47 -21.40 -12.19 -31.59
CA GLN A 47 -21.06 -12.60 -30.24
C GLN A 47 -22.14 -13.52 -29.67
N ILE A 48 -21.77 -14.48 -28.81
CA ILE A 48 -22.71 -15.30 -28.05
C ILE A 48 -22.52 -14.98 -26.57
N ILE A 49 -23.58 -14.51 -25.92
CA ILE A 49 -23.62 -14.24 -24.49
C ILE A 49 -24.38 -15.36 -23.81
N SER A 50 -23.78 -16.02 -22.82
CA SER A 50 -24.47 -16.99 -21.95
C SER A 50 -24.79 -16.35 -20.59
N LEU A 51 -25.98 -16.63 -20.08
CA LEU A 51 -26.45 -16.20 -18.76
C LEU A 51 -27.02 -17.42 -18.04
N SER A 52 -26.56 -17.69 -16.81
CA SER A 52 -27.17 -18.71 -15.94
C SER A 52 -27.82 -18.04 -14.75
N VAL A 53 -29.12 -18.27 -14.56
CA VAL A 53 -29.92 -17.72 -13.46
C VAL A 53 -30.40 -18.89 -12.60
N LEU A 54 -29.98 -18.90 -11.33
CA LEU A 54 -30.53 -19.80 -10.33
C LEU A 54 -31.64 -19.09 -9.56
N SER A 55 -32.80 -19.74 -9.42
CA SER A 55 -33.85 -19.31 -8.51
C SER A 55 -34.23 -20.45 -7.57
N ALA A 56 -34.30 -20.12 -6.27
CA ALA A 56 -34.85 -21.00 -5.24
C ALA A 56 -36.09 -20.30 -4.65
N PRO A 57 -37.22 -21.00 -4.50
CA PRO A 57 -38.40 -20.43 -3.87
C PRO A 57 -38.12 -20.09 -2.40
N ILE A 58 -38.66 -18.95 -1.93
CA ILE A 58 -38.71 -18.62 -0.51
C ILE A 58 -39.82 -19.45 0.12
N ASP A 59 -39.44 -20.39 0.99
CA ASP A 59 -40.40 -21.05 1.89
C ASP A 59 -40.53 -20.20 3.17
N SER A 60 -41.61 -19.42 3.25
CA SER A 60 -41.95 -18.59 4.40
C SER A 60 -42.37 -19.39 5.64
N ASN A 61 -42.60 -20.70 5.50
CA ASN A 61 -42.96 -21.62 6.58
C ASN A 61 -41.78 -22.50 7.05
N ARG A 62 -40.59 -22.31 6.47
CA ARG A 62 -39.40 -23.09 6.81
C ARG A 62 -39.06 -22.98 8.30
N THR A 63 -38.69 -24.10 8.89
CA THR A 63 -38.05 -24.20 10.20
C THR A 63 -36.75 -25.00 10.08
N MET A 64 -35.70 -24.57 10.78
CA MET A 64 -34.45 -25.31 10.96
C MET A 64 -34.72 -26.63 11.72
N PRO A 65 -33.81 -27.61 11.72
CA PRO A 65 -33.98 -28.89 12.42
C PRO A 65 -34.27 -28.76 13.93
N ASP A 66 -33.90 -27.63 14.53
CA ASP A 66 -34.19 -27.28 15.93
C ASP A 66 -35.55 -26.57 16.12
N GLY A 67 -36.36 -26.46 15.07
CA GLY A 67 -37.65 -25.77 15.07
C GLY A 67 -37.55 -24.24 14.99
N SER A 68 -36.34 -23.66 14.96
CA SER A 68 -36.17 -22.21 14.82
C SER A 68 -36.51 -21.76 13.40
N LYS A 69 -36.91 -20.49 13.22
CA LYS A 69 -37.03 -19.92 11.87
C LYS A 69 -35.65 -19.89 11.20
N PRO A 70 -35.54 -20.07 9.87
CA PRO A 70 -34.28 -19.92 9.16
C PRO A 70 -33.65 -18.58 9.54
N ARG A 71 -32.44 -18.63 10.08
CA ARG A 71 -31.66 -17.42 10.33
C ARG A 71 -31.39 -16.79 8.97
N ARG A 72 -31.76 -15.53 8.81
CA ARG A 72 -31.47 -14.76 7.59
C ARG A 72 -29.95 -14.75 7.43
N ALA A 73 -29.43 -15.41 6.40
CA ALA A 73 -28.01 -15.34 6.09
C ALA A 73 -27.67 -13.88 5.71
N ASN A 74 -26.55 -13.36 6.20
CA ASN A 74 -26.10 -12.06 5.75
C ASN A 74 -25.78 -12.14 4.24
N THR A 75 -26.16 -11.11 3.48
CA THR A 75 -25.82 -10.97 2.06
C THR A 75 -24.34 -11.27 1.78
N GLN A 76 -23.43 -10.80 2.65
CA GLN A 76 -21.99 -11.02 2.50
C GLN A 76 -21.57 -12.48 2.72
N GLU A 77 -22.23 -13.21 3.62
CA GLU A 77 -21.99 -14.65 3.82
C GLU A 77 -22.49 -15.45 2.62
N THR A 78 -23.63 -15.04 2.05
CA THR A 78 -24.21 -15.67 0.86
C THR A 78 -23.28 -15.48 -0.35
N PHE A 79 -22.70 -14.28 -0.51
CA PHE A 79 -21.76 -13.99 -1.59
C PHE A 79 -20.46 -14.81 -1.47
N ARG A 80 -19.89 -14.89 -0.27
CA ARG A 80 -18.70 -15.74 -0.02
C ARG A 80 -18.98 -17.22 -0.28
N ALA A 81 -20.17 -17.71 0.04
CA ALA A 81 -20.54 -19.10 -0.20
C ALA A 81 -20.73 -19.44 -1.69
N ALA A 82 -21.07 -18.46 -2.53
CA ALA A 82 -21.22 -18.65 -3.98
C ALA A 82 -19.87 -18.73 -4.73
N PHE A 83 -18.77 -18.29 -4.10
CA PHE A 83 -17.46 -18.17 -4.74
C PHE A 83 -16.90 -19.49 -5.32
N PRO A 84 -16.92 -20.65 -4.63
CA PRO A 84 -16.40 -21.90 -5.17
C PRO A 84 -17.12 -22.41 -6.44
N LEU A 85 -18.20 -21.74 -6.83
CA LEU A 85 -19.05 -22.09 -7.96
C LEU A 85 -18.80 -21.21 -9.20
N LEU A 86 -17.85 -20.26 -9.13
CA LEU A 86 -17.54 -19.30 -10.21
C LEU A 86 -16.20 -19.63 -10.89
N ASP A 87 -16.19 -19.64 -12.22
CA ASP A 87 -14.97 -19.77 -13.03
C ASP A 87 -14.21 -18.43 -13.14
N GLU A 88 -12.89 -18.48 -13.35
CA GLU A 88 -12.06 -17.27 -13.55
C GLU A 88 -12.54 -16.44 -14.74
N GLY A 89 -12.80 -15.15 -14.51
CA GLY A 89 -13.29 -14.20 -15.53
C GLY A 89 -14.81 -14.20 -15.75
N GLY A 90 -15.57 -14.92 -14.91
CA GLY A 90 -17.03 -14.91 -14.94
C GLY A 90 -17.64 -13.54 -14.60
N LYS A 91 -18.91 -13.34 -14.96
CA LYS A 91 -19.73 -12.22 -14.50
C LYS A 91 -20.75 -12.73 -13.49
N VAL A 92 -20.91 -12.04 -12.36
CA VAL A 92 -21.86 -12.42 -11.31
C VAL A 92 -23.12 -11.58 -11.43
N ALA A 93 -24.26 -12.25 -11.64
CA ALA A 93 -25.57 -11.63 -11.60
C ALA A 93 -26.26 -11.94 -10.26
N ILE A 94 -26.64 -10.90 -9.53
CA ILE A 94 -27.23 -11.02 -8.19
C ILE A 94 -28.70 -10.66 -8.27
N VAL A 95 -29.58 -11.60 -7.94
CA VAL A 95 -31.04 -11.36 -7.88
C VAL A 95 -31.46 -11.24 -6.41
N SER A 96 -31.82 -10.02 -6.01
CA SER A 96 -32.27 -9.74 -4.64
C SER A 96 -33.78 -9.78 -4.55
N HIS A 97 -34.28 -10.55 -3.58
CA HIS A 97 -35.71 -10.62 -3.24
C HIS A 97 -36.09 -9.70 -2.07
N ASP A 98 -35.12 -9.03 -1.44
CA ASP A 98 -35.29 -8.45 -0.09
C ASP A 98 -34.66 -7.06 0.11
N THR A 99 -33.88 -6.55 -0.84
CA THR A 99 -33.08 -5.31 -0.66
C THR A 99 -33.11 -4.40 -1.90
N TRP A 100 -32.92 -3.08 -1.69
CA TRP A 100 -32.67 -2.08 -2.72
C TRP A 100 -31.44 -2.48 -3.58
N ILE A 101 -31.58 -2.45 -4.91
CA ILE A 101 -30.57 -2.92 -5.89
C ILE A 101 -29.16 -2.37 -5.63
N PRO A 102 -28.96 -1.06 -5.36
CA PRO A 102 -27.63 -0.49 -5.13
C PRO A 102 -26.85 -1.17 -3.99
N TYR A 103 -27.52 -1.84 -3.04
CA TYR A 103 -26.86 -2.54 -1.92
C TYR A 103 -26.15 -3.79 -2.34
N GLN A 104 -26.84 -4.51 -3.18
CA GLN A 104 -26.44 -5.82 -3.64
C GLN A 104 -25.31 -5.64 -4.64
N GLU A 105 -25.36 -4.57 -5.43
CA GLU A 105 -24.26 -4.13 -6.26
C GLU A 105 -23.04 -3.74 -5.43
N LEU A 106 -23.19 -2.89 -4.40
CA LEU A 106 -22.05 -2.45 -3.57
C LEU A 106 -21.44 -3.56 -2.70
N ALA A 107 -22.27 -4.38 -2.06
CA ALA A 107 -21.80 -5.54 -1.30
C ALA A 107 -21.17 -6.58 -2.22
N GLY A 108 -21.66 -6.70 -3.45
CA GLY A 108 -21.09 -7.57 -4.46
C GLY A 108 -19.77 -7.02 -4.98
N LEU A 109 -19.65 -5.71 -5.24
CA LEU A 109 -18.39 -5.05 -5.58
C LEU A 109 -17.35 -5.30 -4.48
N ASP A 110 -17.71 -5.06 -3.22
CA ASP A 110 -16.83 -5.29 -2.05
C ASP A 110 -16.28 -6.74 -1.98
N THR A 111 -17.12 -7.71 -2.33
CA THR A 111 -16.80 -9.14 -2.19
C THR A 111 -16.14 -9.73 -3.45
N PHE A 112 -16.66 -9.43 -4.64
CA PHE A 112 -16.30 -10.13 -5.88
C PHE A 112 -15.36 -9.31 -6.77
N LEU A 113 -15.61 -8.00 -6.93
CA LEU A 113 -14.74 -7.17 -7.77
C LEU A 113 -13.39 -6.95 -7.09
N LEU A 114 -13.40 -6.59 -5.81
CA LEU A 114 -12.18 -6.17 -5.10
C LEU A 114 -11.27 -7.32 -4.69
N GLU A 115 -11.84 -8.49 -4.34
CA GLU A 115 -11.03 -9.63 -3.89
C GLU A 115 -10.55 -10.49 -5.07
N HIS A 116 -11.34 -10.53 -6.15
CA HIS A 116 -11.22 -11.53 -7.21
C HIS A 116 -11.33 -10.98 -8.63
N SER A 117 -11.36 -9.64 -8.83
CA SER A 117 -11.43 -9.00 -10.15
C SER A 117 -12.63 -9.45 -10.99
N THR A 118 -13.77 -9.71 -10.35
CA THR A 118 -14.98 -10.25 -11.00
C THR A 118 -16.07 -9.18 -11.12
N ASP A 119 -16.57 -8.95 -12.34
CA ASP A 119 -17.66 -7.99 -12.60
C ASP A 119 -18.97 -8.42 -11.94
N VAL A 120 -19.66 -7.46 -11.29
CA VAL A 120 -20.92 -7.69 -10.58
C VAL A 120 -22.04 -6.84 -11.16
N ILE A 121 -23.21 -7.45 -11.36
CA ILE A 121 -24.44 -6.76 -11.75
C ILE A 121 -25.58 -7.22 -10.84
N ALA A 122 -26.29 -6.29 -10.20
CA ALA A 122 -27.41 -6.59 -9.32
C ALA A 122 -28.77 -6.20 -9.94
N PHE A 123 -29.80 -7.01 -9.69
CA PHE A 123 -31.18 -6.80 -10.12
C PHE A 123 -32.17 -7.19 -9.01
N GLY A 124 -33.35 -6.56 -8.95
CA GLY A 124 -34.39 -6.90 -7.96
C GLY A 124 -35.63 -6.01 -8.02
N PRO A 125 -36.80 -6.47 -7.56
CA PRO A 125 -38.00 -5.63 -7.50
C PRO A 125 -37.83 -4.51 -6.44
N GLN A 126 -38.28 -3.28 -6.76
CA GLN A 126 -38.51 -2.26 -5.74
C GLN A 126 -39.60 -2.77 -4.80
N LYS A 127 -39.26 -3.06 -3.53
CA LYS A 127 -40.25 -3.45 -2.53
C LYS A 127 -41.16 -2.27 -2.20
N THR A 128 -42.32 -2.22 -2.85
CA THR A 128 -43.43 -1.29 -2.56
C THR A 128 -44.32 -1.82 -1.44
N ASP A 129 -44.09 -3.06 -0.99
CA ASP A 129 -44.82 -3.84 0.01
C ASP A 129 -44.69 -3.32 1.47
N ARG A 130 -43.93 -2.24 1.71
CA ARG A 130 -44.02 -1.45 2.96
C ARG A 130 -45.12 -0.38 2.92
N LEU A 131 -45.82 -0.22 1.80
CA LEU A 131 -46.99 0.65 1.64
C LEU A 131 -48.24 -0.19 1.90
N ALA A 132 -48.77 -0.11 3.12
CA ALA A 132 -50.17 -0.49 3.33
C ALA A 132 -51.03 0.64 2.72
N ASP A 133 -51.87 0.29 1.75
CA ASP A 133 -52.95 1.15 1.22
C ASP A 133 -52.49 2.48 0.58
N GLY A 134 -51.19 2.58 0.25
CA GLY A 134 -50.59 3.78 -0.33
C GLY A 134 -50.17 4.85 0.69
N SER A 135 -50.23 4.57 1.99
CA SER A 135 -49.84 5.52 3.05
C SER A 135 -48.78 4.94 4.01
N ILE A 136 -47.77 5.75 4.35
CA ILE A 136 -46.73 5.37 5.29
C ILE A 136 -47.28 5.55 6.71
N GLN A 137 -47.56 4.45 7.41
CA GLN A 137 -48.17 4.52 8.75
C GLN A 137 -47.20 4.94 9.86
N GLN A 138 -45.88 4.76 9.68
CA GLN A 138 -44.84 5.17 10.63
C GLN A 138 -43.63 5.77 9.88
N PRO A 139 -43.76 7.02 9.40
CA PRO A 139 -42.75 7.66 8.55
C PRO A 139 -41.39 7.79 9.23
N GLU A 140 -41.35 7.91 10.55
CA GLU A 140 -40.11 8.00 11.33
C GLU A 140 -39.30 6.69 11.27
N GLN A 141 -39.96 5.52 11.32
CA GLN A 141 -39.27 4.23 11.19
C GLN A 141 -38.76 3.99 9.77
N VAL A 142 -39.48 4.49 8.77
CA VAL A 142 -39.04 4.43 7.37
C VAL A 142 -37.81 5.32 7.17
N ILE A 143 -37.81 6.53 7.74
CA ILE A 143 -36.67 7.46 7.70
C ILE A 143 -35.46 6.85 8.43
N ASP A 144 -35.65 6.29 9.63
CA ASP A 144 -34.56 5.67 10.41
C ASP A 144 -33.93 4.48 9.66
N GLU A 145 -34.73 3.63 9.04
CA GLU A 145 -34.23 2.52 8.23
C GLU A 145 -33.54 3.03 6.96
N ILE A 146 -34.04 4.07 6.31
CA ILE A 146 -33.37 4.72 5.17
C ILE A 146 -32.01 5.29 5.60
N VAL A 147 -31.92 5.97 6.75
CA VAL A 147 -30.68 6.57 7.26
C VAL A 147 -29.66 5.51 7.64
N LYS A 148 -30.05 4.44 8.33
CA LYS A 148 -29.15 3.32 8.67
C LYS A 148 -28.60 2.64 7.42
N VAL A 149 -29.47 2.40 6.44
CA VAL A 149 -29.11 1.76 5.18
C VAL A 149 -28.22 2.72 4.36
N TYR A 150 -28.51 4.03 4.35
CA TYR A 150 -27.67 5.07 3.76
C TYR A 150 -26.26 5.12 4.36
N ALA A 151 -26.14 5.19 5.69
CA ALA A 151 -24.84 5.20 6.36
C ALA A 151 -24.03 3.94 6.06
N TYR A 152 -24.70 2.79 5.99
CA TYR A 152 -24.07 1.53 5.61
C TYR A 152 -23.56 1.54 4.14
N TYR A 153 -24.34 2.07 3.19
CA TYR A 153 -23.88 2.21 1.80
C TYR A 153 -22.67 3.11 1.67
N VAL A 154 -22.71 4.28 2.32
CA VAL A 154 -21.59 5.22 2.29
C VAL A 154 -20.33 4.53 2.83
N ASN A 155 -20.46 3.73 3.89
CA ASN A 155 -19.34 2.95 4.41
C ASN A 155 -18.83 1.91 3.42
N LEU A 156 -19.71 1.16 2.74
CA LEU A 156 -19.33 0.19 1.72
C LEU A 156 -18.68 0.86 0.50
N LEU A 157 -19.24 1.97 0.01
CA LEU A 157 -18.67 2.75 -1.08
C LEU A 157 -17.27 3.24 -0.75
N VAL A 158 -17.10 3.88 0.41
CA VAL A 158 -15.79 4.39 0.85
C VAL A 158 -14.79 3.24 0.98
N LYS A 159 -15.20 2.09 1.53
CA LYS A 159 -14.35 0.89 1.58
C LYS A 159 -13.96 0.41 0.19
N ALA A 160 -14.93 0.29 -0.71
CA ALA A 160 -14.71 -0.20 -2.06
C ALA A 160 -13.75 0.70 -2.85
N GLU A 161 -14.02 2.01 -2.84
CA GLU A 161 -13.15 3.01 -3.47
C GLU A 161 -11.74 3.00 -2.87
N THR A 162 -11.62 2.87 -1.54
CA THR A 162 -10.33 2.78 -0.85
C THR A 162 -9.54 1.55 -1.31
N ARG A 163 -10.17 0.37 -1.44
CA ARG A 163 -9.50 -0.85 -1.90
C ARG A 163 -9.07 -0.75 -3.37
N ILE A 164 -9.92 -0.22 -4.26
CA ILE A 164 -9.57 0.02 -5.67
C ILE A 164 -8.35 0.93 -5.77
N GLU A 165 -8.37 2.04 -5.03
CA GLU A 165 -7.29 3.00 -5.02
C GLU A 165 -6.00 2.39 -4.44
N ASN A 166 -6.10 1.60 -3.36
CA ASN A 166 -4.94 0.91 -2.79
C ASN A 166 -4.35 -0.13 -3.74
N GLN A 167 -5.18 -0.88 -4.47
CA GLN A 167 -4.74 -1.83 -5.49
C GLN A 167 -3.99 -1.09 -6.60
N ARG A 168 -4.57 0.00 -7.11
CA ARG A 168 -3.95 0.85 -8.13
C ARG A 168 -2.62 1.42 -7.66
N ARG A 169 -2.55 1.98 -6.45
CA ARG A 169 -1.31 2.53 -5.87
C ARG A 169 -0.24 1.46 -5.70
N THR A 170 -0.62 0.28 -5.19
CA THR A 170 0.30 -0.85 -4.99
C THR A 170 0.96 -1.25 -6.30
N GLN A 171 0.16 -1.40 -7.37
CA GLN A 171 0.66 -1.71 -8.70
C GLN A 171 1.53 -0.57 -9.24
N GLN A 172 1.04 0.68 -9.16
CA GLN A 172 1.78 1.86 -9.61
C GLN A 172 3.15 1.97 -8.94
N TYR A 173 3.23 1.78 -7.62
CA TYR A 173 4.48 1.87 -6.87
C TYR A 173 5.48 0.78 -7.27
N ALA A 174 5.00 -0.43 -7.56
CA ALA A 174 5.88 -1.54 -7.98
C ALA A 174 6.36 -1.42 -9.44
N GLU A 175 5.55 -0.82 -10.32
CA GLU A 175 5.80 -0.79 -11.77
C GLU A 175 6.52 0.48 -12.23
N THR A 176 6.30 1.61 -11.56
CA THR A 176 6.92 2.89 -11.92
C THR A 176 8.43 2.83 -11.65
N ALA A 177 9.23 2.94 -12.72
CA ALA A 177 10.68 2.91 -12.62
C ALA A 177 11.22 4.07 -11.79
N ILE A 178 12.28 3.82 -11.03
CA ILE A 178 13.03 4.89 -10.40
C ILE A 178 13.73 5.70 -11.51
N PRO A 179 13.63 7.04 -11.52
CA PRO A 179 14.30 7.85 -12.53
C PRO A 179 15.82 7.63 -12.50
N ASP A 180 16.49 7.82 -13.64
CA ASP A 180 17.95 7.87 -13.67
C ASP A 180 18.43 9.05 -12.81
N MET A 181 19.24 8.75 -11.79
CA MET A 181 19.75 9.73 -10.83
C MET A 181 21.21 10.10 -11.07
N THR A 182 21.79 9.76 -12.22
CA THR A 182 23.22 9.98 -12.51
C THR A 182 23.59 11.46 -12.41
N GLU A 183 22.85 12.34 -13.08
CA GLU A 183 23.11 13.78 -13.00
C GLU A 183 22.83 14.34 -11.60
N LEU A 184 21.84 13.81 -10.88
CA LEU A 184 21.52 14.23 -9.50
C LEU A 184 22.64 13.85 -8.51
N ARG A 185 23.25 12.66 -8.67
CA ARG A 185 24.43 12.24 -7.90
C ARG A 185 25.60 13.18 -8.12
N ASP A 186 25.92 13.46 -9.38
CA ASP A 186 27.01 14.36 -9.74
C ASP A 186 26.77 15.78 -9.20
N ALA A 187 25.54 16.27 -9.33
CA ALA A 187 25.14 17.57 -8.79
C ALA A 187 25.25 17.62 -7.25
N LYS A 188 24.84 16.57 -6.54
CA LYS A 188 24.97 16.49 -5.06
C LYS A 188 26.42 16.63 -4.61
N MET A 189 27.36 16.02 -5.36
CA MET A 189 28.79 16.08 -5.06
C MET A 189 29.42 17.43 -5.42
N CYS A 190 29.02 18.04 -6.54
CA CYS A 190 29.65 19.25 -7.08
C CYS A 190 29.06 20.56 -6.53
N ILE A 191 27.74 20.62 -6.34
CA ILE A 191 27.01 21.87 -6.06
C ILE A 191 26.87 22.12 -4.54
N GLY A 192 27.05 21.09 -3.71
CA GLY A 192 26.98 21.22 -2.25
C GLY A 192 25.57 21.53 -1.76
N TYR A 193 24.71 20.51 -1.64
CA TYR A 193 23.32 20.66 -1.17
C TYR A 193 23.18 21.34 0.21
N ARG A 194 24.25 21.33 1.02
CA ARG A 194 24.26 21.83 2.40
C ARG A 194 24.28 23.35 2.51
N ASP A 195 24.41 24.10 1.41
CA ASP A 195 24.32 25.57 1.43
C ASP A 195 22.91 26.07 1.09
N ILE A 196 21.93 25.17 0.93
CA ILE A 196 20.54 25.57 0.68
C ILE A 196 20.00 26.35 1.88
N PRO A 197 19.45 27.55 1.67
CA PRO A 197 18.95 28.37 2.74
C PRO A 197 17.75 27.69 3.42
N PHE A 198 17.70 27.83 4.73
CA PHE A 198 16.53 27.47 5.50
C PHE A 198 15.40 28.48 5.29
N ALA A 199 14.15 28.01 5.40
CA ALA A 199 12.96 28.80 5.19
C ALA A 199 12.91 30.04 6.10
N ALA A 200 12.54 31.20 5.57
CA ALA A 200 12.65 32.49 6.27
C ALA A 200 12.11 32.46 7.71
N SER A 201 12.79 33.17 8.62
CA SER A 201 12.55 33.20 10.07
C SER A 201 11.24 33.89 10.49
N SER A 202 10.29 34.12 9.58
CA SER A 202 9.00 34.74 9.84
C SER A 202 7.85 33.89 9.28
N GLY A 203 6.85 33.60 10.10
CA GLY A 203 5.62 32.90 9.70
C GLY A 203 5.62 31.40 10.01
N LEU A 204 4.63 30.68 9.48
CA LEU A 204 4.37 29.24 9.72
C LEU A 204 5.60 28.34 9.50
N LEU A 205 6.51 28.74 8.60
CA LEU A 205 7.75 28.00 8.30
C LEU A 205 8.79 28.08 9.42
N HIS A 206 8.75 29.09 10.28
CA HIS A 206 9.59 29.17 11.48
C HIS A 206 9.14 28.19 12.57
N GLU A 207 7.83 27.98 12.72
CA GLU A 207 7.28 26.99 13.67
C GLU A 207 7.74 25.57 13.34
N LEU A 208 7.90 25.25 12.04
CA LEU A 208 8.45 23.96 11.60
C LEU A 208 9.94 23.78 11.94
N ARG A 209 10.74 24.84 12.04
CA ARG A 209 12.13 24.71 12.54
C ARG A 209 12.16 24.29 14.02
N GLN A 210 11.14 24.69 14.77
CA GLN A 210 10.94 24.37 16.18
C GLN A 210 10.08 23.12 16.39
N GLU A 211 9.77 22.39 15.32
CA GLU A 211 8.99 21.16 15.40
C GLU A 211 9.62 20.18 16.39
N PRO A 212 8.86 19.65 17.37
CA PRO A 212 9.42 18.77 18.37
C PRO A 212 9.98 17.49 17.74
N LEU A 213 11.00 16.96 18.40
CA LEU A 213 11.40 15.57 18.20
C LEU A 213 10.50 14.65 19.01
N VAL A 214 10.10 13.55 18.38
CA VAL A 214 9.30 12.51 19.00
C VAL A 214 10.01 11.17 18.88
N ASP A 215 9.86 10.30 19.88
CA ASP A 215 10.25 8.90 19.78
C ASP A 215 9.31 8.20 18.79
N LEU A 216 9.85 7.57 17.74
CA LEU A 216 9.08 6.83 16.75
C LEU A 216 8.15 5.77 17.36
N ALA A 217 8.58 5.12 18.44
CA ALA A 217 7.79 4.09 19.09
C ALA A 217 6.45 4.64 19.63
N SER A 218 6.41 5.92 20.02
CA SER A 218 5.18 6.57 20.49
C SER A 218 4.10 6.71 19.40
N HIS A 219 4.49 6.60 18.13
CA HIS A 219 3.61 6.66 16.96
C HIS A 219 3.35 5.27 16.35
N GLY A 220 3.68 4.20 17.08
CA GLY A 220 3.48 2.82 16.62
C GLY A 220 4.40 2.43 15.45
N ILE A 221 5.50 3.15 15.26
CA ILE A 221 6.47 2.87 14.20
C ILE A 221 7.56 1.98 14.74
N ALA A 222 7.82 0.86 14.05
CA ALA A 222 8.90 -0.03 14.40
C ALA A 222 10.25 0.57 14.02
N GLY A 223 11.24 0.34 14.87
CA GLY A 223 12.58 0.83 14.61
C GLY A 223 13.51 0.60 15.79
N GLN A 224 14.77 0.43 15.46
CA GLN A 224 15.85 0.39 16.43
C GLN A 224 17.11 0.92 15.74
N SER A 225 17.82 1.82 16.41
CA SER A 225 19.11 2.35 15.93
C SER A 225 20.02 1.21 15.46
N TYR A 226 20.51 1.30 14.23
CA TYR A 226 21.42 0.36 13.60
C TYR A 226 22.70 0.22 14.41
N TYR A 227 23.19 1.32 14.98
CA TYR A 227 24.40 1.35 15.79
C TYR A 227 24.20 0.89 17.25
N SER A 228 22.96 0.76 17.73
CA SER A 228 22.66 0.19 19.05
C SER A 228 22.82 -1.34 19.10
N ARG A 229 23.01 -2.00 17.95
CA ARG A 229 23.16 -3.45 17.80
C ARG A 229 24.38 -3.83 16.95
N ARG A 230 24.70 -5.12 16.91
CA ARG A 230 25.74 -5.65 16.03
C ARG A 230 25.32 -5.47 14.56
N ASN A 231 26.22 -4.97 13.74
CA ASN A 231 25.98 -4.69 12.32
C ASN A 231 27.29 -4.75 11.50
N ALA A 232 27.20 -4.77 10.17
CA ALA A 232 28.38 -4.91 9.31
C ALA A 232 29.35 -3.70 9.34
N THR A 233 28.82 -2.48 9.52
CA THR A 233 29.65 -1.26 9.57
C THR A 233 30.60 -1.24 10.77
N THR A 234 30.12 -1.65 11.94
CA THR A 234 30.84 -1.50 13.22
C THR A 234 31.30 -2.82 13.81
N GLY A 235 30.76 -3.95 13.36
CA GLY A 235 31.10 -5.30 13.83
C GLY A 235 30.56 -5.65 15.22
N ALA A 236 30.15 -4.67 16.01
CA ALA A 236 29.57 -4.76 17.35
C ALA A 236 28.70 -3.54 17.63
N ARG A 237 27.86 -3.57 18.67
CA ARG A 237 27.11 -2.36 19.09
C ARG A 237 28.07 -1.23 19.46
N VAL A 238 27.71 0.01 19.16
CA VAL A 238 28.45 1.20 19.58
C VAL A 238 28.05 1.55 21.03
N PRO A 239 29.00 1.60 21.99
CA PRO A 239 28.68 1.97 23.37
C PRO A 239 28.03 3.36 23.46
N GLY A 240 26.97 3.48 24.26
CA GLY A 240 26.26 4.74 24.48
C GLY A 240 25.16 5.07 23.45
N VAL A 241 25.02 4.30 22.36
CA VAL A 241 23.92 4.47 21.41
C VAL A 241 22.67 3.74 21.89
N ASN A 242 21.58 4.49 22.07
CA ASN A 242 20.29 3.95 22.50
C ASN A 242 19.52 3.30 21.35
N LYS A 243 18.58 2.41 21.69
CA LYS A 243 17.67 1.77 20.72
C LYS A 243 16.69 2.76 20.09
N SER A 244 16.13 3.66 20.91
CA SER A 244 15.09 4.60 20.52
C SER A 244 15.53 5.46 19.34
N ILE A 245 14.60 5.71 18.43
CA ILE A 245 14.82 6.56 17.27
C ILE A 245 13.95 7.80 17.42
N TYR A 246 14.58 8.96 17.33
CA TYR A 246 13.91 10.25 17.39
C TYR A 246 13.86 10.87 16.00
N VAL A 247 12.72 11.44 15.61
CA VAL A 247 12.55 12.18 14.35
C VAL A 247 11.66 13.39 14.60
N ARG A 248 11.57 14.30 13.63
CA ARG A 248 10.57 15.38 13.64
C ARG A 248 9.16 14.80 13.64
N GLU A 249 8.23 15.42 14.36
CA GLU A 249 6.85 14.92 14.51
C GLU A 249 6.14 14.65 13.18
N SER A 250 6.31 15.54 12.19
CA SER A 250 5.76 15.43 10.84
C SER A 250 6.30 14.22 10.10
N VAL A 251 7.56 13.85 10.31
CA VAL A 251 8.16 12.62 9.77
C VAL A 251 7.48 11.40 10.41
N ALA A 252 7.33 11.39 11.74
CA ALA A 252 6.65 10.28 12.44
C ALA A 252 5.18 10.11 11.99
N ARG A 253 4.44 11.21 11.83
CA ARG A 253 3.05 11.20 11.34
C ARG A 253 2.96 10.66 9.92
N LYS A 254 3.83 11.08 9.01
CA LYS A 254 3.89 10.55 7.64
C LYS A 254 4.16 9.04 7.63
N LEU A 255 5.07 8.55 8.47
CA LEU A 255 5.35 7.12 8.59
C LEU A 255 4.15 6.34 9.14
N ALA A 256 3.35 6.93 10.03
CA ALA A 256 2.11 6.34 10.52
C ALA A 256 1.03 6.25 9.43
N ASP A 257 0.89 7.29 8.60
CA ASP A 257 0.00 7.27 7.44
C ASP A 257 0.44 6.22 6.41
N ILE A 258 1.75 6.10 6.17
CA ILE A 258 2.33 5.04 5.33
C ILE A 258 1.99 3.66 5.90
N ASN A 259 2.17 3.41 7.20
CA ASN A 259 1.80 2.14 7.82
C ASN A 259 0.31 1.83 7.73
N THR A 260 -0.56 2.85 7.71
CA THR A 260 -2.00 2.68 7.48
C THR A 260 -2.26 2.13 6.07
N PHE A 261 -1.57 2.65 5.05
CA PHE A 261 -1.64 2.09 3.69
C PHE A 261 -1.03 0.68 3.61
N LEU A 262 0.12 0.45 4.23
CA LEU A 262 0.80 -0.86 4.23
C LEU A 262 -0.02 -1.97 4.91
N ALA A 263 -0.86 -1.61 5.88
CA ALA A 263 -1.77 -2.53 6.56
C ALA A 263 -2.96 -2.97 5.69
N SER A 264 -3.10 -2.45 4.47
CA SER A 264 -4.19 -2.83 3.58
C SER A 264 -4.09 -4.30 3.12
N PRO A 265 -5.24 -4.97 2.87
CA PRO A 265 -5.25 -6.32 2.33
C PRO A 265 -4.55 -6.43 0.97
N GLU A 266 -4.60 -5.38 0.15
CA GLU A 266 -4.01 -5.34 -1.19
C GLU A 266 -2.47 -5.40 -1.11
N VAL A 267 -1.87 -4.63 -0.20
CA VAL A 267 -0.43 -4.67 0.06
C VAL A 267 -0.02 -6.01 0.69
N THR A 268 -0.82 -6.53 1.62
CA THR A 268 -0.59 -7.86 2.21
C THR A 268 -0.59 -8.96 1.15
N LYS A 269 -1.55 -8.92 0.21
CA LYS A 269 -1.61 -9.85 -0.93
C LYS A 269 -0.40 -9.71 -1.84
N PHE A 270 0.04 -8.47 -2.12
CA PHE A 270 1.19 -8.19 -2.98
C PHE A 270 2.51 -8.75 -2.42
N PHE A 271 2.78 -8.55 -1.12
CA PHE A 271 3.98 -9.10 -0.48
C PHE A 271 3.82 -10.55 0.00
N GLY A 272 2.60 -11.11 -0.02
CA GLY A 272 2.28 -12.41 0.54
C GLY A 272 2.29 -12.46 2.07
N SER A 273 2.41 -11.31 2.74
CA SER A 273 2.49 -11.17 4.19
C SER A 273 2.18 -9.73 4.60
N ALA A 274 1.74 -9.53 5.84
CA ALA A 274 1.57 -8.19 6.39
C ALA A 274 2.96 -7.54 6.54
N VAL A 275 3.09 -6.31 6.05
CA VAL A 275 4.36 -5.54 6.10
C VAL A 275 4.18 -4.22 6.82
N GLU A 276 5.28 -3.67 7.30
CA GLU A 276 5.35 -2.34 7.91
C GLU A 276 6.69 -1.67 7.58
N VAL A 277 6.78 -0.36 7.77
CA VAL A 277 8.06 0.34 7.76
C VAL A 277 8.86 -0.01 9.02
N TYR A 278 10.17 -0.08 8.87
CA TYR A 278 11.14 -0.22 9.94
C TYR A 278 12.24 0.80 9.76
N VAL A 279 12.43 1.66 10.76
CA VAL A 279 13.46 2.69 10.74
C VAL A 279 14.71 2.17 11.46
N GLU A 280 15.85 2.25 10.78
CA GLU A 280 17.15 1.85 11.30
C GLU A 280 17.91 3.02 11.90
N GLU A 281 17.68 4.25 11.43
CA GLU A 281 18.24 5.47 12.01
C GLU A 281 17.34 6.68 11.76
N GLY A 282 17.36 7.63 12.69
CA GLY A 282 16.66 8.92 12.60
C GLY A 282 17.61 10.06 12.98
N LEU A 283 17.31 10.80 14.04
CA LEU A 283 18.22 11.77 14.62
C LEU A 283 19.55 11.11 15.01
N ARG A 284 20.64 11.64 14.49
CA ARG A 284 22.00 11.18 14.81
C ARG A 284 22.79 12.29 15.49
N SER A 285 23.40 11.97 16.63
CA SER A 285 24.25 12.93 17.35
C SER A 285 25.51 13.27 16.56
N THR A 286 26.05 14.46 16.82
CA THR A 286 27.29 14.95 16.20
C THR A 286 28.48 14.05 16.49
N ASP A 287 28.58 13.54 17.73
CA ASP A 287 29.65 12.62 18.12
C ASP A 287 29.59 11.31 17.35
N MET A 288 28.37 10.78 17.15
CA MET A 288 28.18 9.59 16.33
C MET A 288 28.51 9.87 14.86
N GLN A 289 28.03 11.00 14.31
CA GLN A 289 28.36 11.42 12.94
C GLN A 289 29.88 11.59 12.74
N SER A 290 30.57 12.18 13.72
CA SER A 290 32.03 12.34 13.74
C SER A 290 32.75 10.99 13.78
N SER A 291 32.32 10.08 14.66
CA SER A 291 32.87 8.74 14.76
C SER A 291 32.69 7.94 13.46
N LEU A 292 31.52 8.04 12.83
CA LEU A 292 31.25 7.41 11.54
C LEU A 292 32.15 7.95 10.44
N TYR A 293 32.23 9.28 10.32
CA TYR A 293 32.98 9.95 9.27
C TYR A 293 34.49 9.71 9.38
N HIS A 294 35.06 9.88 10.57
CA HIS A 294 36.51 9.82 10.74
C HIS A 294 37.06 8.41 10.94
N GLN A 295 36.26 7.47 11.44
CA GLN A 295 36.78 6.16 11.87
C GLN A 295 35.99 4.98 11.32
N LEU A 296 34.69 4.88 11.61
CA LEU A 296 33.96 3.63 11.40
C LEU A 296 33.72 3.32 9.92
N ILE A 297 33.33 4.29 9.11
CA ILE A 297 33.12 4.09 7.66
C ILE A 297 34.43 3.83 6.93
N PRO A 298 35.52 4.62 7.10
CA PRO A 298 36.82 4.29 6.52
C PRO A 298 37.32 2.89 6.89
N ASN A 299 37.17 2.50 8.17
CA ASN A 299 37.55 1.16 8.61
C ASN A 299 36.68 0.07 7.97
N SER A 300 35.39 0.33 7.75
CA SER A 300 34.49 -0.60 7.05
C SER A 300 34.90 -0.78 5.59
N ILE A 301 35.21 0.31 4.88
CA ILE A 301 35.67 0.27 3.48
C ILE A 301 36.97 -0.53 3.39
N ARG A 302 37.94 -0.27 4.28
CA ARG A 302 39.24 -0.96 4.31
C ARG A 302 39.11 -2.47 4.55
N ARG A 303 38.13 -2.90 5.37
CA ARG A 303 37.88 -4.33 5.63
C ARG A 303 37.34 -5.07 4.41
N HIS A 304 36.55 -4.41 3.57
CA HIS A 304 35.92 -5.04 2.41
C HIS A 304 36.73 -4.85 1.12
N ASN A 305 37.72 -3.95 1.12
CA ASN A 305 38.58 -3.67 -0.02
C ASN A 305 40.02 -3.42 0.46
N SER A 306 40.80 -4.50 0.64
CA SER A 306 42.16 -4.44 1.19
C SER A 306 43.16 -3.68 0.32
N ASP A 307 42.84 -3.50 -0.96
CA ASP A 307 43.78 -3.01 -1.97
C ASP A 307 43.58 -1.51 -2.30
N LEU A 308 42.53 -0.88 -1.74
CA LEU A 308 42.28 0.55 -1.94
C LEU A 308 43.33 1.41 -1.24
N GLN A 309 43.78 2.45 -1.93
CA GLN A 309 44.63 3.48 -1.34
C GLN A 309 43.80 4.40 -0.43
N GLU A 310 44.44 5.06 0.54
CA GLU A 310 43.73 5.91 1.51
C GLU A 310 42.95 7.07 0.84
N ASP A 311 43.45 7.62 -0.26
CA ASP A 311 42.73 8.66 -1.01
C ASP A 311 41.42 8.12 -1.64
N ASP A 312 41.41 6.88 -2.13
CA ASP A 312 40.20 6.23 -2.65
C ASP A 312 39.21 5.90 -1.53
N ILE A 313 39.71 5.52 -0.34
CA ILE A 313 38.87 5.33 0.85
C ILE A 313 38.19 6.64 1.25
N HIS A 314 38.92 7.75 1.24
CA HIS A 314 38.36 9.07 1.56
C HIS A 314 37.35 9.56 0.53
N LYS A 315 37.65 9.38 -0.76
CA LYS A 315 36.71 9.68 -1.85
C LYS A 315 35.43 8.87 -1.68
N ARG A 316 35.55 7.56 -1.45
CA ARG A 316 34.39 6.70 -1.28
C ARG A 316 33.59 7.02 -0.02
N ARG A 317 34.25 7.35 1.09
CA ARG A 317 33.60 7.85 2.31
C ARG A 317 32.74 9.08 1.99
N ASP A 318 33.29 10.07 1.29
CA ASP A 318 32.60 11.34 1.02
C ASP A 318 31.35 11.17 0.13
N GLU A 319 31.27 10.08 -0.64
CA GLU A 319 30.07 9.70 -1.40
C GLU A 319 28.96 9.08 -0.52
N ILE A 320 29.33 8.42 0.59
CA ILE A 320 28.42 7.61 1.44
C ILE A 320 27.98 8.36 2.69
N ILE A 321 28.84 9.19 3.28
CA ILE A 321 28.55 9.83 4.56
C ILE A 321 28.87 11.32 4.58
N ALA A 322 27.91 12.12 5.05
CA ALA A 322 28.05 13.56 5.19
C ALA A 322 29.12 13.92 6.24
N LYS A 323 29.86 15.02 5.97
CA LYS A 323 30.78 15.61 6.96
C LYS A 323 30.02 16.02 8.24
N PRO A 324 30.59 15.82 9.44
CA PRO A 324 29.99 16.32 10.68
C PRO A 324 29.87 17.85 10.65
N SER A 325 28.70 18.36 11.00
CA SER A 325 28.43 19.80 11.21
C SER A 325 27.06 19.96 11.86
N THR A 326 26.88 21.00 12.66
CA THR A 326 25.66 21.28 13.45
C THR A 326 25.14 22.70 13.35
N THR A 327 25.86 23.65 12.74
CA THR A 327 25.43 25.06 12.70
C THR A 327 24.64 25.36 11.42
N ASP A 328 25.31 25.91 10.41
CA ASP A 328 24.63 26.45 9.24
C ASP A 328 24.35 25.37 8.18
N ASN A 329 25.13 24.29 8.23
CA ASN A 329 25.15 23.22 7.23
C ASN A 329 25.08 21.86 7.92
N PRO A 330 24.02 21.50 8.68
CA PRO A 330 23.96 20.24 9.43
C PRO A 330 24.06 18.99 8.54
N SER A 331 24.48 17.86 9.11
CA SER A 331 24.27 16.59 8.40
C SER A 331 22.77 16.29 8.34
N PRO A 332 22.26 15.61 7.31
CA PRO A 332 20.82 15.38 7.19
C PRO A 332 20.17 14.78 8.45
N HIS A 333 20.80 13.76 9.04
CA HIS A 333 20.34 13.15 10.29
C HIS A 333 20.41 14.07 11.51
N ALA A 334 21.29 15.07 11.56
CA ALA A 334 21.35 16.02 12.69
C ALA A 334 20.12 16.94 12.75
N THR A 335 19.29 16.98 11.69
CA THR A 335 18.06 17.77 11.65
C THR A 335 16.84 17.04 12.20
N GLY A 336 16.92 15.72 12.38
CA GLY A 336 15.76 14.85 12.67
C GLY A 336 14.80 14.66 11.49
N GLY A 337 15.11 15.21 10.31
CA GLY A 337 14.32 15.07 9.07
C GLY A 337 14.76 13.93 8.16
N ALA A 338 15.91 13.30 8.43
CA ALA A 338 16.41 12.15 7.67
C ALA A 338 16.13 10.83 8.39
N ILE A 339 15.85 9.79 7.62
CA ILE A 339 15.62 8.42 8.09
C ILE A 339 16.35 7.41 7.21
N ASP A 340 16.94 6.40 7.83
CA ASP A 340 17.35 5.17 7.15
C ASP A 340 16.22 4.14 7.37
N ILE A 341 15.54 3.71 6.30
CA ILE A 341 14.26 3.02 6.36
C ILE A 341 14.20 1.81 5.44
N ARG A 342 13.53 0.75 5.90
CA ARG A 342 13.28 -0.49 5.16
C ARG A 342 11.83 -0.93 5.34
N LEU A 343 11.36 -1.80 4.44
CA LEU A 343 10.15 -2.59 4.69
C LEU A 343 10.52 -3.89 5.40
N ARG A 344 9.67 -4.34 6.31
CA ARG A 344 9.76 -5.66 6.92
C ARG A 344 8.40 -6.35 6.99
N ILE A 345 8.42 -7.67 7.03
CA ILE A 345 7.29 -8.49 7.44
C ILE A 345 7.00 -8.17 8.91
N LYS A 346 5.73 -7.90 9.21
CA LYS A 346 5.27 -7.58 10.56
C LYS A 346 5.37 -8.82 11.45
N PRO A 347 6.20 -8.81 12.51
CA PRO A 347 6.36 -9.97 13.38
C PRO A 347 5.08 -10.26 14.19
N SER A 348 4.89 -11.53 14.54
CA SER A 348 3.81 -11.98 15.43
C SER A 348 4.40 -12.85 16.55
N PRO A 349 4.33 -12.43 17.83
CA PRO A 349 3.76 -11.17 18.31
C PRO A 349 4.55 -9.94 17.82
N TRP A 350 3.87 -8.79 17.72
CA TRP A 350 4.50 -7.55 17.27
C TRP A 350 5.53 -7.03 18.28
N THR A 351 6.66 -6.54 17.77
CA THR A 351 7.70 -5.86 18.54
C THR A 351 8.31 -4.74 17.70
N PRO A 352 8.60 -3.54 18.24
CA PRO A 352 9.26 -2.49 17.47
C PRO A 352 10.75 -2.77 17.24
N ASP A 353 11.35 -3.68 18.01
CA ASP A 353 12.78 -3.99 17.97
C ASP A 353 13.18 -4.75 16.69
N PHE A 354 14.49 -4.84 16.46
CA PHE A 354 15.09 -5.61 15.37
C PHE A 354 14.74 -7.10 15.47
N VAL A 355 14.28 -7.67 14.35
CA VAL A 355 14.09 -9.11 14.18
C VAL A 355 14.85 -9.54 12.93
N ALA A 356 15.78 -10.48 13.10
CA ALA A 356 16.54 -11.03 11.99
C ALA A 356 15.60 -11.64 10.94
N ASP A 357 16.00 -11.55 9.67
CA ASP A 357 15.30 -12.13 8.52
C ASP A 357 13.85 -11.63 8.31
N SER A 358 13.43 -10.57 9.00
CA SER A 358 12.11 -9.96 8.80
C SER A 358 12.04 -9.00 7.62
N PHE A 359 13.17 -8.54 7.10
CA PHE A 359 13.21 -7.48 6.09
C PHE A 359 12.79 -7.99 4.71
N ILE A 360 12.04 -7.15 3.98
CA ILE A 360 11.78 -7.35 2.57
C ILE A 360 13.10 -7.22 1.81
N ASP A 361 13.34 -8.13 0.87
CA ASP A 361 14.56 -8.15 0.07
C ASP A 361 14.63 -6.92 -0.84
N MET A 362 15.70 -6.15 -0.69
CA MET A 362 15.99 -4.93 -1.46
C MET A 362 17.27 -5.11 -2.30
N GLY A 363 17.78 -6.34 -2.44
CA GLY A 363 19.08 -6.61 -3.03
C GLY A 363 20.22 -5.97 -2.24
N HIS A 364 20.02 -5.82 -0.93
CA HIS A 364 20.93 -5.16 -0.02
C HIS A 364 21.88 -6.17 0.62
N VAL A 365 23.17 -5.84 0.59
CA VAL A 365 24.20 -6.55 1.32
C VAL A 365 24.66 -5.63 2.44
N ASP A 366 24.51 -6.07 3.69
CA ASP A 366 24.86 -5.24 4.85
C ASP A 366 26.35 -4.91 4.83
N GLY A 367 26.70 -3.64 5.01
CA GLY A 367 28.07 -3.13 4.92
C GLY A 367 28.61 -2.95 3.49
N ASP A 368 27.82 -3.26 2.45
CA ASP A 368 28.18 -2.92 1.09
C ASP A 368 28.30 -1.41 0.95
N THR A 369 29.41 -0.99 0.35
CA THR A 369 29.71 0.39 0.01
C THR A 369 29.91 0.50 -1.49
N GLY A 370 29.16 -0.23 -2.31
CA GLY A 370 29.25 -0.20 -3.78
C GLY A 370 28.17 0.66 -4.44
N GLN A 371 28.21 0.73 -5.77
CA GLN A 371 27.17 1.39 -6.58
C GLN A 371 25.82 0.66 -6.53
N ARG A 372 25.81 -0.61 -6.08
CA ARG A 372 24.58 -1.38 -5.85
C ARG A 372 23.63 -0.71 -4.85
N ASN A 373 24.14 0.20 -4.03
CA ASN A 373 23.33 0.99 -3.09
C ASN A 373 22.55 2.12 -3.75
N ASN A 374 22.88 2.52 -4.98
CA ASN A 374 22.14 3.56 -5.69
C ASN A 374 20.66 3.13 -5.87
N PRO A 375 19.69 4.03 -5.68
CA PRO A 375 18.26 3.70 -5.81
C PRO A 375 17.91 3.07 -7.16
N ASP A 376 18.43 3.63 -8.25
CA ASP A 376 18.22 3.28 -9.65
C ASP A 376 19.13 2.16 -10.18
N TYR A 377 19.97 1.53 -9.34
CA TYR A 377 20.96 0.54 -9.78
C TYR A 377 20.36 -0.58 -10.64
N PHE A 378 19.28 -1.21 -10.17
CA PHE A 378 18.65 -2.33 -10.88
C PHE A 378 17.82 -1.88 -12.10
N GLU A 379 17.59 -0.58 -12.28
CA GLU A 379 16.96 -0.06 -13.50
C GLU A 379 17.92 -0.12 -14.69
N GLN A 380 19.21 0.05 -14.42
CA GLN A 380 20.28 0.13 -15.42
C GLN A 380 21.05 -1.18 -15.57
N ALA A 381 21.04 -2.06 -14.56
CA ALA A 381 21.76 -3.33 -14.61
C ALA A 381 21.13 -4.31 -15.61
N THR A 382 21.96 -4.92 -16.46
CA THR A 382 21.54 -5.89 -17.48
C THR A 382 22.66 -6.89 -17.78
N PRO A 383 22.39 -8.21 -17.87
CA PRO A 383 21.12 -8.87 -17.51
C PRO A 383 20.88 -8.90 -15.99
N LEU A 384 19.63 -9.04 -15.57
CA LEU A 384 19.26 -9.21 -14.16
C LEU A 384 19.06 -10.69 -13.83
N ALA A 385 19.54 -11.13 -12.67
CA ALA A 385 19.10 -12.38 -12.05
C ALA A 385 17.68 -12.24 -11.47
N ASP A 386 17.03 -13.35 -11.16
CA ASP A 386 15.65 -13.34 -10.61
C ASP A 386 15.58 -12.60 -9.26
N GLU A 387 16.62 -12.70 -8.44
CA GLU A 387 16.74 -11.96 -7.18
C GLU A 387 16.82 -10.44 -7.43
N ASP A 388 17.53 -10.00 -8.46
CA ASP A 388 17.64 -8.58 -8.81
C ASP A 388 16.33 -8.01 -9.37
N ILE A 389 15.52 -8.83 -10.05
CA ILE A 389 14.17 -8.45 -10.50
C ILE A 389 13.28 -8.19 -9.27
N THR A 390 13.35 -9.06 -8.26
CA THR A 390 12.61 -8.91 -7.00
C THR A 390 13.06 -7.67 -6.24
N ALA A 391 14.38 -7.47 -6.11
CA ALA A 391 14.95 -6.29 -5.48
C ALA A 391 14.53 -5.00 -6.19
N ARG A 392 14.55 -4.96 -7.52
CA ARG A 392 14.07 -3.82 -8.32
C ARG A 392 12.62 -3.49 -8.02
N ARG A 393 11.72 -4.49 -8.06
CA ARG A 393 10.30 -4.31 -7.75
C ARG A 393 10.10 -3.72 -6.35
N ASN A 394 10.82 -4.24 -5.36
CA ASN A 394 10.70 -3.81 -3.97
C ASN A 394 11.29 -2.40 -3.74
N ARG A 395 12.40 -2.06 -4.40
CA ARG A 395 12.97 -0.70 -4.38
C ARG A 395 12.07 0.32 -5.05
N ARG A 396 11.50 0.00 -6.22
CA ARG A 396 10.45 0.83 -6.86
C ARG A 396 9.30 1.08 -5.89
N PHE A 397 8.80 0.02 -5.25
CA PHE A 397 7.71 0.15 -4.30
C PHE A 397 8.05 1.10 -3.15
N LEU A 398 9.19 0.90 -2.48
CA LEU A 398 9.63 1.76 -1.37
C LEU A 398 9.84 3.21 -1.82
N TYR A 399 10.56 3.41 -2.93
CA TYR A 399 10.84 4.73 -3.49
C TYR A 399 9.56 5.51 -3.81
N ASN A 400 8.66 4.91 -4.59
CA ASN A 400 7.43 5.57 -5.02
C ASN A 400 6.47 5.78 -3.84
N LEU A 401 6.41 4.84 -2.89
CA LEU A 401 5.65 4.97 -1.65
C LEU A 401 6.13 6.19 -0.86
N LEU A 402 7.42 6.26 -0.50
CA LEU A 402 7.92 7.38 0.32
C LEU A 402 7.83 8.72 -0.42
N THR A 403 8.10 8.73 -1.74
CA THR A 403 7.97 9.95 -2.57
C THR A 403 6.53 10.47 -2.60
N ALA A 404 5.54 9.58 -2.66
CA ALA A 404 4.12 9.97 -2.62
C ALA A 404 3.71 10.66 -1.30
N TYR A 405 4.47 10.44 -0.22
CA TYR A 405 4.28 11.11 1.07
C TYR A 405 5.21 12.32 1.26
N GLY A 406 5.94 12.71 0.22
CA GLY A 406 6.74 13.94 0.15
C GLY A 406 8.19 13.79 0.58
N PHE A 407 8.68 12.57 0.84
CA PHE A 407 10.09 12.30 1.06
C PHE A 407 10.88 12.36 -0.25
N THR A 408 12.17 12.60 -0.16
CA THR A 408 13.12 12.44 -1.27
C THR A 408 14.20 11.45 -0.89
N VAL A 409 14.62 10.60 -1.83
CA VAL A 409 15.71 9.65 -1.59
C VAL A 409 17.08 10.33 -1.78
N ASN A 410 18.08 9.92 -0.99
CA ASN A 410 19.47 10.22 -1.31
C ASN A 410 19.89 9.43 -2.56
N PRO A 411 20.44 10.08 -3.59
CA PRO A 411 20.69 9.44 -4.88
C PRO A 411 21.81 8.38 -4.88
N HIS A 412 22.48 8.18 -3.73
CA HIS A 412 23.50 7.12 -3.53
C HIS A 412 23.04 5.96 -2.63
N GLU A 413 21.90 6.10 -1.94
CA GLU A 413 21.49 5.19 -0.87
C GLU A 413 19.98 4.92 -0.94
N TRP A 414 19.59 3.74 -1.42
CA TRP A 414 18.18 3.37 -1.60
C TRP A 414 17.34 3.36 -0.31
N TRP A 415 17.97 3.29 0.86
CA TRP A 415 17.31 3.27 2.17
C TRP A 415 17.22 4.65 2.83
N HIS A 416 17.96 5.65 2.36
CA HIS A 416 18.06 6.94 3.02
C HIS A 416 17.09 7.93 2.40
N PHE A 417 16.15 8.41 3.22
CA PHE A 417 15.13 9.36 2.82
C PHE A 417 15.14 10.59 3.70
N ASP A 418 14.90 11.73 3.05
CA ASP A 418 14.89 13.04 3.66
C ASP A 418 13.52 13.68 3.55
N TYR A 419 13.14 14.40 4.59
CA TYR A 419 12.03 15.34 4.57
C TYR A 419 12.44 16.62 5.29
N GLY A 420 12.15 17.77 4.67
CA GLY A 420 12.33 19.08 5.28
C GLY A 420 13.77 19.53 5.54
N ASN A 421 14.80 18.71 5.36
CA ASN A 421 16.19 19.16 5.48
C ASN A 421 16.75 19.70 4.15
N GLN A 422 18.04 20.07 4.14
CA GLN A 422 18.68 20.65 2.97
C GLN A 422 18.85 19.66 1.81
N LEU A 423 19.07 18.37 2.07
CA LEU A 423 19.14 17.37 1.01
C LEU A 423 17.76 17.19 0.36
N TRP A 424 16.70 17.20 1.17
CA TRP A 424 15.32 17.20 0.66
C TRP A 424 15.02 18.40 -0.24
N ALA A 425 15.32 19.61 0.22
CA ALA A 425 15.11 20.81 -0.57
C ALA A 425 15.94 20.81 -1.87
N PHE A 426 17.16 20.27 -1.84
CA PHE A 426 18.01 20.11 -3.02
C PHE A 426 17.40 19.20 -4.07
N VAL A 427 16.99 17.98 -3.66
CA VAL A 427 16.41 17.01 -4.59
C VAL A 427 15.10 17.55 -5.19
N GLN A 428 14.25 18.19 -4.37
CA GLN A 428 13.03 18.83 -4.86
C GLN A 428 13.32 19.91 -5.89
N ASN A 429 14.24 20.83 -5.60
CA ASN A 429 14.60 21.91 -6.54
C ASN A 429 15.19 21.36 -7.84
N TYR A 430 16.00 20.29 -7.75
CA TYR A 430 16.57 19.64 -8.92
C TYR A 430 15.48 19.01 -9.80
N GLN A 431 14.52 18.31 -9.20
CA GLN A 431 13.41 17.67 -9.92
C GLN A 431 12.41 18.67 -10.51
N LEU A 432 12.14 19.77 -9.82
CA LEU A 432 11.20 20.80 -10.25
C LEU A 432 11.80 21.79 -11.27
N GLY A 433 13.13 21.85 -11.38
CA GLY A 433 13.83 22.85 -12.20
C GLY A 433 13.73 24.29 -11.67
N GLU A 434 13.18 24.49 -10.47
CA GLU A 434 13.01 25.78 -9.81
C GLU A 434 13.80 25.82 -8.49
N LYS A 435 14.45 26.95 -8.17
CA LYS A 435 15.17 27.15 -6.90
C LYS A 435 14.26 27.72 -5.80
N ALA A 436 13.09 27.14 -5.61
CA ALA A 436 12.05 27.72 -4.75
C ALA A 436 11.92 27.01 -3.38
N VAL A 437 12.23 25.72 -3.30
CA VAL A 437 12.08 24.93 -2.07
C VAL A 437 13.24 25.25 -1.12
N GLN A 438 12.88 25.72 0.07
CA GLN A 438 13.79 26.02 1.17
C GLN A 438 13.78 24.88 2.19
N ALA A 439 14.89 24.68 2.90
CA ALA A 439 14.94 23.69 3.98
C ALA A 439 14.08 24.13 5.17
N LEU A 440 13.24 23.23 5.68
CA LEU A 440 12.34 23.44 6.81
C LEU A 440 13.01 23.22 8.17
N PHE A 441 13.93 22.26 8.27
CA PHE A 441 14.53 21.82 9.53
C PHE A 441 16.01 22.21 9.62
N GLY A 442 16.35 22.94 10.68
CA GLY A 442 17.74 23.14 11.12
C GLY A 442 18.25 21.97 11.96
N ALA A 443 19.49 22.08 12.42
CA ALA A 443 20.05 21.15 13.40
C ALA A 443 19.22 21.16 14.69
N VAL A 444 19.20 20.02 15.36
CA VAL A 444 18.69 19.90 16.73
C VAL A 444 19.86 20.15 17.68
N GLU A 445 19.65 21.02 18.67
CA GLU A 445 20.61 21.30 19.75
C GLU A 445 20.60 20.22 20.85
#